data_AF-A0A962C3W8-F1
#
_entry.id   AF-A0A962C3W8-F1
#
_cell.length_a   1.000
_cell.length_b   1.000
_cell.length_c   1.000
_cell.angle_alpha   90.00
_cell.angle_beta   90.00
_cell.angle_gamma   90.00
#
_symmetry.space_group_name_H-M   'P 1'
#
loop_
_entity.id
_entity.type
_entity.pdbx_description
1 polymer ?
#
loop_
_entity_poly.entity_id
_entity_poly.type
_entity_poly.pdbx_seq_one_letter_code
_entity_poly.pdbx_strand_id
1 'polypeptide(L)'
;FHHGREAMQAMAGLETRIAQSGLEPALLELVRLRASQINGCAYCLDRHTSDALKAGESARRLGTLPAWRESPFFDERERAALEWTEALTL
;
A
#
# COMPACT_ATOMS: atom_id res chain seq x y z
N PHE A 1 -4.25 -29.38 1.83
CA PHE A 1 -4.81 -28.37 0.89
C PHE A 1 -6.04 -27.62 1.42
N HIS A 2 -6.78 -28.13 2.41
CA HIS A 2 -7.95 -27.44 3.00
C HIS A 2 -7.58 -26.14 3.75
N HIS A 3 -6.66 -26.23 4.73
CA HIS A 3 -6.24 -25.10 5.56
C HIS A 3 -5.70 -23.89 4.77
N GLY A 4 -4.99 -24.14 3.65
CA GLY A 4 -4.51 -23.06 2.78
C GLY A 4 -5.64 -22.31 2.06
N ARG A 5 -6.74 -23.01 1.71
CA ARG A 5 -7.92 -22.38 1.10
C ARG A 5 -8.65 -21.49 2.09
N GLU A 6 -8.82 -21.95 3.32
CA GLU A 6 -9.47 -21.19 4.39
C GLU A 6 -8.66 -19.93 4.73
N ALA A 7 -7.34 -20.05 4.86
CA ALA A 7 -6.47 -18.90 5.08
C ALA A 7 -6.57 -17.86 3.93
N MET A 8 -6.54 -18.31 2.68
CA MET A 8 -6.70 -17.43 1.52
C MET A 8 -8.08 -16.75 1.48
N GLN A 9 -9.14 -17.46 1.85
CA GLN A 9 -10.49 -16.89 1.95
C GLN A 9 -10.58 -15.81 3.04
N ALA A 10 -9.98 -16.05 4.20
CA ALA A 10 -9.92 -15.06 5.28
C ALA A 10 -9.16 -13.79 4.84
N MET A 11 -8.00 -13.96 4.18
CA MET A 11 -7.23 -12.83 3.65
C MET A 11 -7.99 -12.05 2.58
N ALA A 12 -8.69 -12.73 1.67
CA ALA A 12 -9.56 -12.09 0.68
C ALA A 12 -10.73 -11.34 1.34
N GLY A 13 -11.28 -11.89 2.43
CA GLY A 13 -12.30 -11.24 3.24
C GLY A 13 -11.79 -9.92 3.84
N LEU A 14 -10.58 -9.92 4.41
CA LEU A 14 -9.95 -8.69 4.92
C LEU A 14 -9.80 -7.65 3.81
N GLU A 15 -9.26 -8.06 2.66
CA GLU A 15 -9.06 -7.16 1.51
C GLU A 15 -10.39 -6.55 1.03
N THR A 16 -11.46 -7.35 0.99
CA THR A 16 -12.80 -6.88 0.64
C THR A 16 -13.30 -5.77 1.59
N ARG A 17 -13.06 -5.93 2.89
CA ARG A 17 -13.47 -4.93 3.89
C ARG A 17 -12.65 -3.66 3.79
N ILE A 18 -11.35 -3.77 3.50
CA ILE A 18 -10.48 -2.61 3.26
C ILE A 18 -10.95 -1.85 2.01
N ALA A 19 -11.27 -2.55 0.92
CA ALA A 19 -11.80 -1.92 -0.29
C ALA A 19 -13.14 -1.19 -0.06
N GLN A 20 -13.89 -1.55 0.99
CA GLN A 20 -15.15 -0.93 1.40
C GLN A 20 -14.98 0.13 2.51
N SER A 21 -13.75 0.43 2.93
CA SER A 21 -13.48 1.34 4.07
C SER A 21 -13.77 2.82 3.79
N GLY A 22 -14.02 3.19 2.54
CA GLY A 22 -14.17 4.57 2.11
C GLY A 22 -12.83 5.29 1.92
N LEU A 23 -11.70 4.62 2.14
CA LEU A 23 -10.37 5.13 1.78
C LEU A 23 -10.16 5.08 0.28
N GLU A 24 -9.46 6.09 -0.22
CA GLU A 24 -9.16 6.26 -1.63
C GLU A 24 -8.23 5.13 -2.12
N PRO A 25 -8.49 4.50 -3.29
CA PRO A 25 -7.65 3.42 -3.79
C PRO A 25 -6.16 3.80 -3.91
N ALA A 26 -5.86 5.04 -4.34
CA ALA A 26 -4.50 5.54 -4.43
C ALA A 26 -3.81 5.55 -3.04
N LEU A 27 -4.48 6.04 -1.99
CA LEU A 27 -3.94 6.07 -0.63
C LEU A 27 -3.68 4.65 -0.09
N LEU A 28 -4.60 3.71 -0.35
CA LEU A 28 -4.41 2.30 0.03
C LEU A 28 -3.17 1.71 -0.64
N GLU A 29 -2.96 1.96 -1.93
CA GLU A 29 -1.78 1.45 -2.65
C GLU A 29 -0.48 2.11 -2.19
N LEU A 30 -0.47 3.39 -1.81
CA LEU A 30 0.71 4.02 -1.21
C LEU A 30 1.11 3.35 0.11
N VAL A 31 0.13 3.07 0.99
CA VAL A 31 0.36 2.36 2.26
C VAL A 31 0.90 0.96 2.01
N ARG A 32 0.23 0.19 1.14
CA ARG A 32 0.64 -1.18 0.79
C ARG A 32 2.03 -1.23 0.18
N LEU A 33 2.33 -0.31 -0.74
CA LEU A 33 3.63 -0.23 -1.38
C LEU A 33 4.71 0.17 -0.38
N ARG A 34 4.46 1.14 0.50
CA ARG A 34 5.44 1.56 1.51
C ARG A 34 5.76 0.44 2.51
N ALA A 35 4.74 -0.24 3.04
CA ALA A 35 4.94 -1.39 3.90
C ALA A 35 5.72 -2.51 3.18
N SER A 36 5.41 -2.76 1.90
CA SER A 36 6.10 -3.76 1.08
C SER A 36 7.57 -3.42 0.83
N GLN A 37 7.91 -2.14 0.67
CA GLN A 37 9.30 -1.66 0.53
C GLN A 37 10.11 -1.93 1.80
N ILE A 38 9.52 -1.68 2.98
CA ILE A 38 10.17 -1.91 4.27
C ILE A 38 10.37 -3.41 4.50
N ASN A 39 9.33 -4.21 4.22
CA ASN A 39 9.36 -5.67 4.42
C ASN A 39 10.13 -6.44 3.32
N GLY A 40 10.55 -5.79 2.23
CA GLY A 40 11.28 -6.44 1.13
C GLY A 40 10.46 -7.50 0.34
N CYS A 41 9.13 -7.38 0.30
CA CYS A 41 8.28 -8.33 -0.41
C CYS A 41 8.23 -8.04 -1.93
N ALA A 42 9.08 -8.70 -2.73
CA ALA A 42 9.14 -8.46 -4.18
C ALA A 42 7.80 -8.67 -4.92
N TYR A 43 7.03 -9.71 -4.55
CA TYR A 43 5.70 -9.95 -5.11
C TYR A 43 4.73 -8.80 -4.82
N CYS A 44 4.73 -8.31 -3.58
CA CYS A 44 3.88 -7.21 -3.15
C CYS A 44 4.30 -5.90 -3.83
N LEU A 45 5.60 -5.67 -4.00
CA LEU A 45 6.13 -4.51 -4.71
C LEU A 45 5.63 -4.44 -6.16
N ASP A 46 5.73 -5.54 -6.91
CA ASP A 46 5.25 -5.61 -8.30
C ASP A 46 3.74 -5.35 -8.36
N ARG A 47 2.97 -6.08 -7.56
CA ARG A 47 1.51 -5.95 -7.51
C ARG A 47 1.07 -4.52 -7.18
N HIS A 48 1.54 -3.96 -6.07
CA HIS A 48 1.07 -2.67 -5.58
C HIS A 48 1.60 -1.50 -6.42
N THR A 49 2.75 -1.65 -7.07
CA THR A 49 3.19 -0.67 -8.08
C THR A 49 2.23 -0.67 -9.28
N SER A 50 1.88 -1.85 -9.80
CA SER A 50 0.95 -1.99 -10.92
C SER A 50 -0.45 -1.45 -10.59
N ASP A 51 -0.97 -1.79 -9.42
CA ASP A 51 -2.30 -1.39 -8.99
C ASP A 51 -2.37 0.11 -8.65
N ALA A 52 -1.32 0.70 -8.05
CA ALA A 52 -1.21 2.14 -7.84
C ALA A 52 -1.30 2.91 -9.17
N LEU A 53 -0.55 2.48 -10.18
CA LEU A 53 -0.56 3.11 -11.51
C LEU A 53 -1.95 3.04 -12.16
N LYS A 54 -2.67 1.91 -12.02
CA LYS A 54 -4.07 1.79 -12.48
C LYS A 54 -5.01 2.71 -11.70
N ALA A 55 -4.73 2.95 -10.43
CA ALA A 55 -5.50 3.86 -9.57
C ALA A 55 -5.19 5.35 -9.81
N GLY A 56 -4.33 5.68 -10.77
CA GLY A 56 -4.02 7.06 -11.17
C GLY A 56 -2.78 7.65 -10.52
N GLU A 57 -1.97 6.84 -9.80
CA GLU A 57 -0.67 7.30 -9.31
C GLU A 57 0.30 7.59 -10.45
N SER A 58 1.30 8.42 -10.14
CA SER A 58 2.35 8.76 -11.10
C SER A 58 3.66 8.03 -10.77
N ALA A 59 4.40 7.62 -11.81
CA ALA A 59 5.72 7.04 -11.65
C ALA A 59 6.67 7.95 -10.83
N ARG A 60 6.51 9.27 -10.93
CA ARG A 60 7.27 10.25 -10.13
C ARG A 60 6.97 10.13 -8.63
N ARG A 61 5.70 10.03 -8.25
CA ARG A 61 5.30 9.84 -6.85
C ARG A 61 5.76 8.49 -6.32
N LEU A 62 5.51 7.40 -7.06
CA LEU A 62 5.95 6.06 -6.65
C LEU A 62 7.47 5.95 -6.51
N GLY A 63 8.23 6.54 -7.44
CA GLY A 63 9.70 6.56 -7.38
C GLY A 63 10.28 7.38 -6.22
N THR A 64 9.52 8.33 -5.67
CA THR A 64 9.93 9.15 -4.52
C THR A 64 9.30 8.71 -3.20
N LEU A 65 8.44 7.69 -3.22
CA LEU A 65 7.77 7.16 -2.03
C LEU A 65 8.73 6.71 -0.91
N PRO A 66 9.88 6.06 -1.18
CA PRO A 66 10.84 5.73 -0.11
C PRO A 66 11.40 6.96 0.62
N ALA A 67 11.37 8.12 -0.02
CA ALA A 67 11.86 9.40 0.51
C ALA A 67 10.71 10.39 0.73
N TRP A 68 9.50 9.91 1.02
CA TRP A 68 8.28 10.73 1.08
C TRP A 68 8.39 11.93 2.04
N ARG A 69 9.15 11.81 3.13
CA ARG A 69 9.36 12.89 4.11
C ARG A 69 9.97 14.15 3.49
N GLU A 70 10.91 13.96 2.57
CA GLU A 70 11.61 15.05 1.86
C GLU A 70 10.97 15.36 0.50
N SER A 71 9.91 14.64 0.12
CA SER A 71 9.21 14.83 -1.14
C SER A 71 8.05 15.83 -0.98
N PRO A 72 7.94 16.84 -1.87
CA PRO A 72 6.81 17.78 -1.86
C PRO A 72 5.55 17.20 -2.52
N PHE A 73 5.58 15.95 -3.00
CA PHE A 73 4.50 15.41 -3.81
C PHE A 73 3.33 14.85 -3.00
N PHE A 74 3.49 14.64 -1.70
CA PHE A 74 2.47 14.02 -0.84
C PHE A 74 1.82 15.05 0.08
N ASP A 75 0.49 15.01 0.18
CA ASP A 75 -0.27 15.93 1.03
C ASP A 75 -0.21 15.54 2.52
N GLU A 76 -0.77 16.38 3.40
CA GLU A 76 -0.74 16.13 4.85
C GLU A 76 -1.43 14.82 5.27
N ARG A 77 -2.51 14.42 4.57
CA ARG A 77 -3.25 13.20 4.86
C ARG A 77 -2.44 11.98 4.46
N GLU A 78 -1.83 12.00 3.28
CA GLU A 78 -0.93 10.95 2.79
C GLU A 78 0.29 10.81 3.70
N ARG A 79 0.89 11.93 4.10
CA ARG A 79 2.04 11.95 5.02
C ARG A 79 1.68 11.35 6.38
N ALA A 80 0.51 11.67 6.93
CA ALA A 80 0.05 11.05 8.17
C ALA A 80 -0.15 9.53 8.04
N ALA A 81 -0.69 9.06 6.90
CA ALA A 81 -0.84 7.63 6.63
C ALA A 81 0.52 6.92 6.45
N LEU A 82 1.48 7.56 5.77
CA LEU A 82 2.83 7.02 5.56
C LEU A 82 3.62 6.98 6.86
N GLU A 83 3.50 8.00 7.71
CA GLU A 83 4.05 8.00 9.08
C GLU A 83 3.51 6.81 9.88
N TRP A 84 2.19 6.64 9.89
CA TRP A 84 1.53 5.54 10.59
C TRP A 84 1.94 4.18 10.05
N THR A 85 2.10 4.07 8.72
CA THR A 85 2.58 2.86 8.06
C THR A 85 3.99 2.50 8.53
N GLU A 86 4.91 3.46 8.53
CA GLU A 86 6.28 3.22 9.00
C GLU A 86 6.32 2.84 10.49
N ALA A 87 5.57 3.54 11.34
CA ALA A 87 5.52 3.30 12.77
C ALA A 87 5.00 1.91 13.16
N LEU A 88 4.14 1.30 12.33
CA LEU A 88 3.63 -0.07 12.55
C LEU A 88 4.44 -1.15 11.83
N THR A 89 5.35 -0.78 10.93
CA THR A 89 6.11 -1.74 10.11
C THR A 89 7.55 -1.90 10.59
N LEU A 90 8.18 -0.83 11.09
CA LEU A 90 9.54 -0.80 11.65
C LEU A 90 9.55 -1.26 13.12
#